data_AF-A0AAD1XXC5-F1
#
_entry.id   AF-A0AAD1XXC5-F1
#
_cell.length_a   1.000
_cell.length_b   1.000
_cell.length_c   1.000
_cell.angle_alpha   90.00
_cell.angle_beta   90.00
_cell.angle_gamma   90.00
#
_symmetry.space_group_name_H-M   'P 1'
#
loop_
_entity.id
_entity.type
_entity.pdbx_description
1 polymer ?
#
loop_
_entity_poly.entity_id
_entity_poly.type
_entity_poly.pdbx_seq_one_letter_code
_entity_poly.pdbx_strand_id
1 'polypeptide(L)'
;MCYFPPKCVKVALFFVSLFLIACGAVSIWFGVTAKDFTIYGIIGSLAGFDLQQILFLVFVILGCFLFFVCVCGACISLKRVCLVHCCFTLMVTLSFIVFLVTGIGLIVGTELIVKEMDKACEDPNAGGISESFRELYASADTIYCINGITGCECYVNSTRLVGPGYTMVNSSSTVIRVQQCTAHLEEAYADYGVSFDDLNAIMEYLTYFGDIEREYKCSGICTFKNKYYFSDINIGAPEKTCFDVIRDDIILGDVRNYGIGYTVSGAVLFIIWFVQYGLCCRKKKNARKGQTKMF
;
A
#
# COMPACT_ATOMS: atom_id res chain seq x y z
N MET A 1 -31.29 14.03 -27.79
CA MET A 1 -31.04 15.46 -27.52
C MET A 1 -30.28 15.56 -26.20
N CYS A 2 -29.01 15.95 -26.18
CA CYS A 2 -28.32 16.21 -24.91
C CYS A 2 -28.75 17.59 -24.39
N TYR A 3 -29.38 17.64 -23.22
CA TYR A 3 -30.03 18.83 -22.65
C TYR A 3 -29.08 19.85 -22.02
N PHE A 4 -27.78 19.54 -21.86
CA PHE A 4 -26.90 20.41 -21.10
C PHE A 4 -26.47 21.67 -21.89
N PRO A 5 -26.58 22.87 -21.28
CA PRO A 5 -26.05 24.09 -21.87
C PRO A 5 -24.51 23.99 -21.95
N PRO A 6 -23.90 24.43 -23.06
CA PRO A 6 -22.47 24.23 -23.31
C PRO A 6 -21.55 24.93 -22.30
N LYS A 7 -22.06 25.93 -21.57
CA LYS A 7 -21.31 26.61 -20.51
C LYS A 7 -21.14 25.69 -19.29
N CYS A 8 -22.20 25.02 -18.83
CA CYS A 8 -22.14 24.13 -17.68
C CYS A 8 -21.19 22.95 -17.90
N VAL A 9 -21.17 22.39 -19.12
CA VAL A 9 -20.28 21.26 -19.42
C VAL A 9 -18.81 21.68 -19.39
N LYS A 10 -18.47 22.88 -19.87
CA LYS A 10 -17.10 23.40 -19.77
C LYS A 10 -16.65 23.55 -18.32
N VAL A 11 -17.52 24.09 -17.47
CA VAL A 11 -17.25 24.26 -16.03
C VAL A 11 -17.09 22.91 -15.34
N ALA A 12 -17.97 21.95 -15.61
CA ALA A 12 -17.86 20.59 -15.08
C ALA A 12 -16.55 19.91 -15.50
N LEU A 13 -16.16 20.03 -16.77
CA LEU A 13 -14.92 19.45 -17.31
C LEU A 13 -13.68 20.07 -16.64
N PHE A 14 -13.73 21.37 -16.32
CA PHE A 14 -12.68 22.06 -15.57
C PHE A 14 -12.54 21.52 -14.14
N PHE A 15 -13.64 21.43 -13.38
CA PHE A 15 -13.61 20.88 -12.01
C PHE A 15 -13.17 19.42 -11.97
N VAL A 16 -13.63 18.63 -12.93
CA VAL A 16 -13.17 17.25 -13.13
C VAL A 16 -11.66 17.20 -13.37
N SER A 17 -11.13 18.09 -14.21
CA SER A 17 -9.69 18.12 -14.50
C SER A 17 -8.89 18.47 -13.23
N LEU A 18 -9.40 19.37 -12.39
CA LEU A 18 -8.79 19.66 -11.08
C LEU A 18 -8.83 18.44 -10.15
N PHE A 19 -9.95 17.73 -10.09
CA PHE A 19 -10.06 16.51 -9.30
C PHE A 19 -9.07 15.43 -9.76
N LEU A 20 -8.92 15.23 -11.08
CA LEU A 20 -7.96 14.28 -11.63
C LEU A 20 -6.50 14.68 -11.37
N ILE A 21 -6.18 15.97 -11.27
CA ILE A 21 -4.85 16.42 -10.79
C ILE A 21 -4.63 15.97 -9.35
N ALA A 22 -5.63 16.14 -8.47
CA ALA A 22 -5.53 15.69 -7.08
C ALA A 22 -5.35 14.16 -7.01
N CYS A 23 -6.12 13.38 -7.78
CA CYS A 23 -5.94 11.93 -7.87
C CYS A 23 -4.55 11.54 -8.39
N GLY A 24 -4.03 12.24 -9.40
CA GLY A 24 -2.69 12.02 -9.93
C GLY A 24 -1.60 12.30 -8.90
N ALA A 25 -1.72 13.40 -8.15
CA ALA A 25 -0.80 13.74 -7.07
C ALA A 25 -0.84 12.72 -5.92
N VAL A 26 -2.03 12.28 -5.50
CA VAL A 26 -2.19 11.22 -4.50
C VAL A 26 -1.61 9.90 -4.99
N SER A 27 -1.78 9.56 -6.28
CA SER A 27 -1.18 8.35 -6.85
C SER A 27 0.35 8.40 -6.81
N ILE A 28 0.96 9.54 -7.18
CA ILE A 28 2.42 9.70 -7.10
C ILE A 28 2.90 9.63 -5.66
N TRP A 29 2.23 10.33 -4.74
CA TRP A 29 2.56 10.30 -3.32
C TRP A 29 2.50 8.86 -2.78
N PHE A 30 1.41 8.14 -3.07
CA PHE A 30 1.27 6.75 -2.68
C PHE A 30 2.34 5.86 -3.31
N GLY A 31 2.70 6.07 -4.58
CA GLY A 31 3.79 5.35 -5.22
C GLY A 31 5.12 5.55 -4.50
N VAL A 32 5.45 6.79 -4.14
CA VAL A 32 6.66 7.13 -3.37
C VAL A 32 6.60 6.49 -1.97
N THR A 33 5.49 6.64 -1.25
CA THR A 33 5.35 6.05 0.09
C THR A 33 5.36 4.52 0.05
N ALA A 34 4.76 3.89 -0.97
CA ALA A 34 4.81 2.44 -1.16
C ALA A 34 6.23 1.94 -1.39
N LYS A 35 7.11 2.78 -1.97
CA LYS A 35 8.53 2.48 -2.06
C LYS A 35 9.21 2.52 -0.69
N ASP A 36 8.74 3.31 0.26
CA ASP A 36 9.32 3.38 1.61
C ASP A 36 8.71 2.31 2.55
N PHE A 37 7.66 1.60 2.13
CA PHE A 37 7.05 0.52 2.89
C PHE A 37 7.70 -0.84 2.59
N THR A 38 8.51 -1.33 3.53
CA THR A 38 9.18 -2.64 3.50
C THR A 38 8.27 -3.83 3.26
N ILE A 39 7.01 -3.77 3.68
CA ILE A 39 6.05 -4.87 3.48
C ILE A 39 6.00 -5.30 2.02
N TYR A 40 5.95 -4.34 1.10
CA TYR A 40 5.83 -4.65 -0.32
C TYR A 40 7.10 -5.32 -0.86
N GLY A 41 8.28 -4.95 -0.37
CA GLY A 41 9.54 -5.62 -0.73
C GLY A 41 9.55 -7.10 -0.34
N ILE A 42 8.87 -7.44 0.76
CA ILE A 42 8.88 -8.79 1.34
C ILE A 42 7.83 -9.69 0.71
N ILE A 43 6.63 -9.16 0.50
CA ILE A 43 5.64 -9.84 -0.34
C ILE A 43 6.24 -10.07 -1.73
N GLY A 44 7.01 -9.11 -2.23
CA GLY A 44 7.76 -9.22 -3.47
C GLY A 44 8.81 -10.34 -3.46
N SER A 45 9.69 -10.37 -2.46
CA SER A 45 10.75 -11.39 -2.38
C SER A 45 10.17 -12.80 -2.25
N LEU A 46 9.10 -12.98 -1.47
CA LEU A 46 8.36 -14.24 -1.37
C LEU A 46 7.73 -14.66 -2.71
N ALA A 47 7.26 -13.70 -3.50
CA ALA A 47 6.68 -13.95 -4.82
C ALA A 47 7.73 -14.10 -5.93
N GLY A 48 9.02 -13.80 -5.66
CA GLY A 48 10.09 -13.76 -6.66
C GLY A 48 10.03 -12.54 -7.60
N PHE A 49 9.33 -11.47 -7.22
CA PHE A 49 9.21 -10.24 -8.01
C PHE A 49 9.45 -9.01 -7.14
N ASP A 50 10.11 -7.97 -7.65
CA ASP A 50 10.25 -6.70 -6.92
C ASP A 50 8.94 -5.90 -6.92
N LEU A 51 7.98 -6.32 -6.09
CA LEU A 51 6.64 -5.75 -6.00
C LEU A 51 6.69 -4.27 -5.62
N GLN A 52 7.64 -3.88 -4.77
CA GLN A 52 7.86 -2.50 -4.36
C GLN A 52 8.24 -1.61 -5.56
N GLN A 53 9.22 -2.04 -6.37
CA GLN A 53 9.60 -1.33 -7.58
C GLN A 53 8.46 -1.28 -8.61
N ILE A 54 7.72 -2.38 -8.77
CA ILE A 54 6.58 -2.45 -9.69
C ILE A 54 5.48 -1.49 -9.26
N LEU A 55 5.08 -1.50 -7.99
CA LEU A 55 4.04 -0.61 -7.46
C LEU A 55 4.46 0.85 -7.59
N PHE A 56 5.69 1.19 -7.19
CA PHE A 56 6.25 2.54 -7.37
C PHE A 56 6.15 3.00 -8.82
N LEU A 57 6.64 2.19 -9.76
CA LEU A 57 6.65 2.53 -11.18
C LEU A 57 5.24 2.68 -11.74
N VAL A 58 4.34 1.75 -11.40
CA VAL A 58 2.94 1.77 -11.86
C VAL A 58 2.22 3.03 -11.39
N PHE A 59 2.33 3.40 -10.11
CA PHE A 59 1.64 4.57 -9.58
C PHE A 59 2.22 5.89 -10.09
N VAL A 60 3.54 5.97 -10.27
CA VAL A 60 4.19 7.15 -10.87
C VAL A 60 3.75 7.32 -12.32
N ILE A 61 3.79 6.26 -13.14
CA ILE A 61 3.34 6.29 -14.53
C ILE A 61 1.86 6.69 -14.59
N LEU A 62 1.01 6.09 -13.75
CA LEU A 62 -0.42 6.40 -13.69
C LEU A 62 -0.68 7.86 -13.32
N GLY A 63 0.04 8.39 -12.33
CA GLY A 63 -0.08 9.78 -11.92
C GLY A 63 0.38 10.77 -12.98
N CYS A 64 1.51 10.51 -13.66
CA CYS A 64 1.97 11.30 -14.80
C CYS A 64 0.97 11.25 -15.96
N PHE A 65 0.39 10.08 -16.22
CA PHE A 65 -0.64 9.90 -17.25
C PHE A 65 -1.91 10.71 -16.92
N LEU A 66 -2.38 10.67 -15.68
CA LEU A 66 -3.51 11.49 -15.23
C LEU A 66 -3.23 12.99 -15.40
N PHE A 67 -2.02 13.45 -15.05
CA PHE A 67 -1.64 14.84 -15.25
C PHE A 67 -1.72 15.24 -16.73
N PHE A 68 -1.25 14.39 -17.63
CA PHE A 68 -1.35 14.62 -19.07
C PHE A 68 -2.80 14.66 -19.56
N VAL A 69 -3.66 13.77 -19.06
CA VAL A 69 -5.10 13.79 -19.33
C VAL A 69 -5.72 15.12 -18.90
N CYS A 70 -5.35 15.64 -17.73
CA CYS A 70 -5.83 16.94 -17.22
C CYS A 70 -5.43 18.11 -18.13
N VAL A 71 -4.19 18.15 -18.60
CA VAL A 71 -3.72 19.18 -19.54
C VAL A 71 -4.54 19.12 -20.84
N CYS A 72 -4.77 17.91 -21.36
CA CYS A 72 -5.60 17.71 -22.54
C CYS A 72 -7.05 18.16 -22.32
N GLY A 73 -7.64 17.85 -21.16
CA GLY A 73 -8.98 18.29 -20.77
C GLY A 73 -9.09 19.82 -20.69
N ALA A 74 -8.09 20.47 -20.09
CA ALA A 74 -7.99 21.92 -20.05
C ALA A 74 -7.89 22.54 -21.45
N CYS A 75 -7.05 21.99 -22.33
CA CYS A 75 -6.94 22.45 -23.72
C CYS A 75 -8.27 22.33 -24.50
N ILE A 76 -9.03 21.25 -24.32
CA ILE A 76 -10.35 21.06 -24.93
C ILE A 76 -11.36 22.11 -24.45
N SER A 77 -11.27 22.49 -23.17
CA SER A 77 -12.14 23.53 -22.60
C SER A 77 -11.96 24.89 -23.29
N LEU A 78 -10.71 25.17 -23.71
CA LEU A 78 -10.30 26.40 -24.38
C LEU A 78 -10.58 26.37 -25.90
N LYS A 79 -10.11 25.33 -26.61
CA LYS A 79 -10.24 25.22 -28.07
C LYS A 79 -10.95 23.92 -28.48
N ARG A 80 -12.00 24.07 -29.32
CA ARG A 80 -12.75 22.93 -29.87
C ARG A 80 -12.04 22.32 -31.09
N VAL A 81 -10.98 21.55 -30.83
CA VAL A 81 -10.29 20.76 -31.86
C VAL A 81 -10.77 19.31 -31.78
N CYS A 82 -11.28 18.77 -32.90
CA CYS A 82 -11.88 17.43 -32.93
C CYS A 82 -10.86 16.32 -32.64
N LEU A 83 -9.64 16.44 -33.17
CA LEU A 83 -8.55 15.49 -32.93
C LEU A 83 -8.21 15.35 -31.44
N VAL A 84 -8.11 16.48 -30.74
CA VAL A 84 -7.78 16.51 -29.30
C VAL A 84 -8.90 15.85 -28.48
N HIS A 85 -10.16 16.02 -28.89
CA HIS A 85 -11.30 15.37 -28.24
C HIS A 85 -11.26 13.85 -28.41
N CYS A 86 -10.91 13.34 -29.59
CA CYS A 86 -10.77 11.91 -29.84
C CYS A 86 -9.64 11.30 -28.97
N CYS A 87 -8.49 11.97 -28.95
CA CYS A 87 -7.34 11.57 -28.13
C CYS A 87 -7.71 11.55 -26.64
N PHE A 88 -8.36 12.61 -26.14
CA PHE A 88 -8.80 12.68 -24.75
C PHE A 88 -9.82 11.60 -24.39
N THR A 89 -10.81 11.33 -25.25
CA THR A 89 -11.78 10.25 -25.02
C THR A 89 -11.07 8.90 -24.91
N LEU A 90 -10.12 8.61 -25.81
CA LEU A 90 -9.33 7.37 -25.76
C LEU A 90 -8.53 7.26 -24.46
N MET A 91 -7.84 8.34 -24.05
CA MET A 91 -7.08 8.33 -22.80
C MET A 91 -7.96 8.15 -21.57
N VAL A 92 -9.11 8.83 -21.49
CA VAL A 92 -10.07 8.65 -20.40
C VAL A 92 -10.61 7.22 -20.35
N THR A 93 -10.87 6.60 -21.51
CA THR A 93 -11.29 5.18 -21.56
C THR A 93 -10.18 4.26 -21.05
N LEU A 94 -8.93 4.48 -21.43
CA LEU A 94 -7.80 3.70 -20.92
C LEU A 94 -7.62 3.89 -19.41
N SER A 95 -7.65 5.13 -18.92
CA SER A 95 -7.61 5.41 -17.47
C SER A 95 -8.75 4.72 -16.73
N PHE A 96 -9.98 4.78 -17.25
CA PHE A 96 -11.12 4.13 -16.63
C PHE A 96 -10.90 2.62 -16.46
N ILE A 97 -10.42 1.93 -17.51
CA ILE A 97 -10.15 0.49 -17.46
C ILE A 97 -9.08 0.19 -16.41
N VAL A 98 -7.97 0.94 -16.41
CA VAL A 98 -6.88 0.73 -15.43
C VAL A 98 -7.37 0.95 -14.00
N PHE A 99 -8.05 2.06 -13.72
CA PHE A 99 -8.56 2.37 -12.38
C PHE A 99 -9.56 1.32 -11.88
N LEU A 100 -10.44 0.84 -12.76
CA LEU A 100 -11.44 -0.16 -12.41
C LEU A 100 -10.81 -1.54 -12.17
N VAL A 101 -9.88 -1.98 -13.04
CA VAL A 101 -9.18 -3.25 -12.87
C VAL A 101 -8.30 -3.24 -11.61
N THR A 102 -7.53 -2.17 -11.38
CA THR A 102 -6.71 -2.03 -10.16
C THR A 102 -7.58 -1.95 -8.90
N GLY A 103 -8.67 -1.18 -8.92
CA GLY A 103 -9.57 -1.05 -7.77
C GLY A 103 -10.22 -2.39 -7.37
N ILE A 104 -10.80 -3.10 -8.35
CA ILE A 104 -11.37 -4.43 -8.13
C ILE A 104 -10.30 -5.43 -7.72
N GLY A 105 -9.13 -5.40 -8.37
CA GLY A 105 -8.01 -6.28 -8.06
C GLY A 105 -7.52 -6.12 -6.63
N LEU A 106 -7.42 -4.88 -6.12
CA LEU A 106 -7.08 -4.62 -4.72
C LEU A 106 -8.15 -5.14 -3.76
N ILE A 107 -9.44 -4.92 -4.04
CA ILE A 107 -10.53 -5.38 -3.18
C ILE A 107 -10.58 -6.92 -3.12
N VAL A 108 -10.46 -7.59 -4.27
CA VAL A 108 -10.45 -9.07 -4.31
C VAL A 108 -9.16 -9.61 -3.72
N GLY A 109 -8.03 -8.96 -3.99
CA GLY A 109 -6.73 -9.32 -3.45
C GLY A 109 -6.69 -9.27 -1.93
N THR A 110 -7.27 -8.25 -1.29
CA THR A 110 -7.33 -8.19 0.17
C THR A 110 -8.17 -9.31 0.77
N GLU A 111 -9.30 -9.66 0.16
CA GLU A 111 -10.09 -10.81 0.61
C GLU A 111 -9.35 -12.14 0.49
N LEU A 112 -8.53 -12.32 -0.56
CA LEU A 112 -7.70 -13.50 -0.72
C LEU A 112 -6.57 -13.55 0.32
N ILE A 113 -5.88 -12.42 0.54
CA ILE A 113 -4.81 -12.33 1.53
C ILE A 113 -5.35 -12.62 2.93
N VAL A 114 -6.48 -12.03 3.30
CA VAL A 114 -7.11 -12.28 4.61
C VAL A 114 -7.48 -13.74 4.78
N LYS A 115 -8.04 -14.39 3.75
CA LYS A 115 -8.37 -15.82 3.80
C LYS A 115 -7.13 -16.70 3.96
N GLU A 116 -6.04 -16.37 3.27
CA GLU A 116 -4.78 -17.12 3.40
C GLU A 116 -4.12 -16.87 4.76
N MET A 117 -4.23 -15.66 5.30
CA MET A 117 -3.81 -15.34 6.66
C MET A 117 -4.62 -16.10 7.72
N ASP A 118 -5.94 -16.17 7.58
CA ASP A 118 -6.82 -16.93 8.49
C ASP A 118 -6.43 -18.42 8.47
N LYS A 119 -6.28 -19.01 7.28
CA LYS A 119 -5.83 -20.40 7.13
C LYS A 119 -4.44 -20.65 7.71
N ALA A 120 -3.51 -19.71 7.51
CA ALA A 120 -2.16 -19.78 8.05
C ALA A 120 -2.14 -19.86 9.59
N CYS A 121 -3.13 -19.27 10.26
CA CYS A 121 -3.26 -19.35 11.71
C CYS A 121 -4.09 -20.53 12.21
N GLU A 122 -5.01 -21.07 11.40
CA GLU A 122 -5.76 -22.28 11.72
C GLU A 122 -4.93 -23.56 11.55
N ASP A 123 -4.11 -23.64 10.50
CA ASP A 123 -3.23 -24.78 10.24
C ASP A 123 -1.75 -24.34 10.22
N PRO A 124 -1.00 -24.55 11.32
CA PRO A 124 0.41 -24.18 11.40
C PRO A 124 1.31 -25.00 10.46
N ASN A 125 0.77 -26.03 9.79
CA ASN A 125 1.48 -26.84 8.79
C ASN A 125 1.06 -26.50 7.36
N ALA A 126 0.14 -25.55 7.15
CA ALA A 126 -0.06 -24.97 5.83
C ALA A 126 1.26 -24.31 5.42
N GLY A 127 1.88 -24.76 4.33
CA GLY A 127 3.10 -24.12 3.82
C GLY A 127 2.84 -22.68 3.34
N GLY A 128 3.91 -21.96 2.97
CA GLY A 128 3.80 -20.60 2.44
C GLY A 128 3.88 -19.52 3.52
N ILE A 129 2.90 -18.60 3.57
CA ILE A 129 2.94 -17.41 4.44
C ILE A 129 2.97 -17.79 5.94
N SER A 130 2.24 -18.84 6.33
CA SER A 130 2.25 -19.40 7.71
C SER A 130 3.64 -19.85 8.12
N GLU A 131 4.35 -20.52 7.23
CA GLU A 131 5.70 -21.00 7.47
C GLU A 131 6.64 -19.83 7.72
N SER A 132 6.60 -18.81 6.86
CA SER A 132 7.41 -17.59 7.04
C SER A 132 7.10 -16.84 8.34
N PHE A 133 5.82 -16.68 8.72
CA PHE A 133 5.47 -16.03 9.99
C PHE A 133 5.85 -16.85 11.21
N ARG A 134 5.68 -18.17 11.14
CA ARG A 134 6.07 -19.09 12.21
C ARG A 134 7.58 -19.08 12.40
N GLU A 135 8.33 -19.14 11.32
CA GLU A 135 9.79 -19.06 11.33
C GLU A 135 10.26 -17.74 11.90
N LEU A 136 9.73 -16.60 11.43
CA LEU A 136 10.07 -15.28 11.96
C LEU A 136 9.97 -15.20 13.49
N TYR A 137 8.83 -15.62 14.06
CA TYR A 137 8.61 -15.56 15.50
C TYR A 137 9.31 -16.68 16.27
N ALA A 138 9.49 -17.86 15.67
CA ALA A 138 10.27 -18.95 16.26
C ALA A 138 11.74 -18.58 16.36
N SER A 139 12.32 -18.00 15.30
CA SER A 139 13.69 -17.48 15.29
C SER A 139 13.84 -16.32 16.27
N ALA A 140 12.85 -15.43 16.37
CA ALA A 140 12.86 -14.38 17.38
C ALA A 140 12.88 -14.97 18.80
N ASP A 141 12.12 -16.03 19.07
CA ASP A 141 12.16 -16.74 20.35
C ASP A 141 13.52 -17.37 20.66
N THR A 142 14.24 -17.85 19.64
CA THR A 142 15.56 -18.48 19.77
C THR A 142 16.73 -17.52 19.68
N ILE A 143 16.51 -16.22 19.49
CA ILE A 143 17.59 -15.20 19.44
C ILE A 143 17.41 -14.19 20.56
N TYR A 144 16.17 -13.91 20.94
CA TYR A 144 15.86 -12.84 21.88
C TYR A 144 16.27 -13.19 23.31
N CYS A 145 17.22 -12.42 23.85
CA CYS A 145 17.64 -12.45 25.25
C CYS A 145 18.20 -13.81 25.73
N ILE A 146 19.00 -14.47 24.90
CA ILE A 146 19.67 -15.71 25.31
C ILE A 146 20.90 -15.42 26.18
N ASN A 147 20.92 -16.03 27.37
CA ASN A 147 22.09 -16.02 28.24
C ASN A 147 23.24 -16.82 27.61
N GLY A 148 24.43 -16.21 27.52
CA GLY A 148 25.64 -16.86 27.02
C GLY A 148 26.01 -16.52 25.58
N ILE A 149 25.18 -15.73 24.89
CA ILE A 149 25.51 -15.16 23.58
C ILE A 149 26.14 -13.78 23.79
N THR A 150 27.41 -13.65 23.41
CA THR A 150 28.14 -12.38 23.51
C THR A 150 27.56 -11.37 22.50
N GLY A 151 26.92 -10.30 22.98
CA GLY A 151 26.35 -9.23 22.14
C GLY A 151 24.83 -9.28 21.96
N CYS A 152 24.11 -10.21 22.60
CA CYS A 152 22.63 -10.28 22.59
C CYS A 152 22.01 -10.25 24.00
N GLU A 153 22.72 -9.70 24.97
CA GLU A 153 22.25 -9.62 26.35
C GLU A 153 21.21 -8.50 26.50
N CYS A 154 20.01 -8.86 26.97
CA CYS A 154 18.93 -7.92 27.11
C CYS A 154 19.02 -7.07 28.37
N TYR A 155 18.92 -5.76 28.20
CA TYR A 155 18.76 -4.78 29.27
C TYR A 155 17.27 -4.54 29.56
N VAL A 156 16.89 -4.69 30.83
CA VAL A 156 15.52 -4.43 31.29
C VAL A 156 15.57 -3.52 32.49
N ASN A 157 14.93 -2.35 32.37
CA ASN A 157 15.01 -1.29 33.37
C ASN A 157 14.16 -1.58 34.63
N SER A 158 13.36 -2.65 34.63
CA SER A 158 12.46 -3.05 35.71
C SER A 158 12.61 -4.54 36.04
N THR A 159 12.91 -4.85 37.30
CA THR A 159 12.88 -6.21 37.86
C THR A 159 11.48 -6.66 38.29
N ARG A 160 10.45 -5.81 38.12
CA ARG A 160 9.08 -6.15 38.50
C ARG A 160 8.31 -6.74 37.33
N LEU A 161 7.94 -8.01 37.51
CA LEU A 161 6.92 -8.74 36.77
C LEU A 161 5.69 -7.85 36.54
N VAL A 162 5.42 -7.52 35.29
CA VAL A 162 4.09 -7.07 34.85
C VAL A 162 3.51 -8.18 33.99
N GLY A 163 3.03 -9.25 34.63
CA GLY A 163 2.30 -10.36 33.99
C GLY A 163 2.86 -11.77 34.27
N PRO A 164 2.05 -12.83 34.04
CA PRO A 164 2.48 -14.20 34.23
C PRO A 164 3.42 -14.61 33.10
N GLY A 165 4.69 -14.89 33.42
CA GLY A 165 5.49 -15.76 32.55
C GLY A 165 6.99 -15.48 32.38
N TYR A 166 7.56 -14.37 32.86
CA TYR A 166 9.02 -14.20 32.77
C TYR A 166 9.61 -13.29 33.87
N THR A 167 10.78 -13.69 34.39
CA THR A 167 11.62 -12.88 35.29
C THR A 167 12.83 -12.40 34.51
N MET A 168 12.91 -11.09 34.25
CA MET A 168 14.09 -10.46 33.65
C MET A 168 15.09 -10.14 34.75
N VAL A 169 16.31 -10.67 34.62
CA VAL A 169 17.41 -10.35 35.53
C VAL A 169 18.09 -9.10 34.98
N ASN A 170 18.29 -8.11 35.84
CA ASN A 170 18.98 -6.87 35.50
C ASN A 170 20.45 -7.19 35.13
N SER A 171 20.73 -7.24 33.82
CA SER A 171 22.07 -7.39 33.26
C SER A 171 22.46 -6.10 32.53
N SER A 172 23.76 -5.88 32.41
CA SER A 172 24.39 -4.66 31.89
C SER A 172 23.97 -4.22 30.46
N SER A 173 24.47 -3.06 30.07
CA SER A 173 23.78 -2.01 29.33
C SER A 173 23.87 -2.01 27.80
N THR A 174 23.46 -3.03 27.04
CA THR A 174 23.64 -2.90 25.56
C THR A 174 22.51 -3.28 24.62
N VAL A 175 21.77 -4.38 24.80
CA VAL A 175 20.76 -4.79 23.79
C VAL A 175 19.35 -4.77 24.37
N ILE A 176 18.39 -4.23 23.63
CA ILE A 176 16.98 -4.07 24.06
C ILE A 176 16.04 -4.73 23.05
N ARG A 177 16.49 -4.93 21.80
CA ARG A 177 15.67 -5.43 20.68
C ARG A 177 16.43 -6.43 19.81
N VAL A 178 15.71 -7.33 19.15
CA VAL A 178 16.30 -8.36 18.26
C VAL A 178 17.19 -7.74 17.16
N GLN A 179 16.86 -6.54 16.66
CA GLN A 179 17.62 -5.88 15.59
C GLN A 179 19.08 -5.59 15.97
N GLN A 180 19.42 -5.51 17.25
CA GLN A 180 20.79 -5.26 17.68
C GLN A 180 21.64 -6.56 17.69
N CYS A 181 21.03 -7.71 17.43
CA CYS A 181 21.65 -9.04 17.34
C CYS A 181 22.03 -9.44 15.90
N THR A 182 22.56 -8.50 15.11
CA THR A 182 22.77 -8.67 13.66
C THR A 182 23.57 -9.93 13.29
N ALA A 183 24.66 -10.22 14.02
CA ALA A 183 25.51 -11.39 13.73
C ALA A 183 24.81 -12.74 13.87
N HIS A 184 23.77 -12.85 14.71
CA HIS A 184 23.00 -14.08 14.86
C HIS A 184 21.74 -14.12 14.03
N LEU A 185 21.22 -12.96 13.65
CA LEU A 185 20.15 -12.92 12.66
C LEU A 185 20.65 -13.48 11.32
N GLU A 186 21.86 -13.12 10.89
CA GLU A 186 22.44 -13.68 9.65
C GLU A 186 22.55 -15.21 9.69
N GLU A 187 23.02 -15.78 10.80
CA GLU A 187 23.17 -17.23 10.96
C GLU A 187 21.80 -17.93 11.04
N ALA A 188 20.88 -17.41 11.86
CA ALA A 188 19.56 -18.00 12.01
C ALA A 188 18.74 -17.94 10.72
N TYR A 189 18.84 -16.85 9.94
CA TYR A 189 18.12 -16.73 8.67
C TYR A 189 18.74 -17.52 7.51
N ALA A 190 20.03 -17.84 7.58
CA ALA A 190 20.68 -18.68 6.57
C ALA A 190 20.04 -20.07 6.47
N ASP A 191 19.60 -20.65 7.59
CA ASP A 191 18.98 -21.97 7.64
C ASP A 191 17.59 -22.02 6.97
N TYR A 192 16.91 -20.88 6.85
CA TYR A 192 15.59 -20.79 6.22
C TYR A 192 15.66 -20.55 4.70
N GLY A 193 16.85 -20.63 4.11
CA GLY A 193 17.03 -20.42 2.66
C GLY A 193 16.72 -19.00 2.20
N VAL A 194 16.55 -18.06 3.13
CA VAL A 194 16.41 -16.64 2.85
C VAL A 194 17.81 -16.04 2.83
N SER A 195 18.47 -16.08 1.68
CA SER A 195 19.74 -15.36 1.51
C SER A 195 19.43 -13.87 1.42
N PHE A 196 19.51 -13.18 2.54
CA PHE A 196 19.52 -11.73 2.53
C PHE A 196 20.88 -11.28 2.01
N ASP A 197 20.96 -10.97 0.73
CA ASP A 197 22.16 -10.35 0.14
C ASP A 197 22.47 -8.98 0.78
N ASP A 198 21.51 -8.42 1.54
CA ASP A 198 21.61 -7.13 2.22
C ASP A 198 21.04 -7.21 3.65
N LEU A 199 21.92 -7.14 4.66
CA LEU A 199 21.59 -7.03 6.08
C LEU A 199 20.64 -5.85 6.36
N ASN A 200 20.72 -4.77 5.56
CA ASN A 200 19.86 -3.61 5.74
C ASN A 200 18.38 -3.95 5.51
N ALA A 201 18.07 -4.86 4.58
CA ALA A 201 16.70 -5.28 4.31
C ALA A 201 16.08 -6.03 5.50
N ILE A 202 16.86 -6.88 6.18
CA ILE A 202 16.44 -7.54 7.43
C ILE A 202 16.16 -6.50 8.51
N MET A 203 17.08 -5.54 8.67
CA MET A 203 16.96 -4.51 9.70
C MET A 203 15.73 -3.64 9.49
N GLU A 204 15.45 -3.26 8.24
CA GLU A 204 14.26 -2.49 7.87
C GLU A 204 12.98 -3.29 8.15
N TYR A 205 12.98 -4.59 7.82
CA TYR A 205 11.88 -5.50 8.10
C TYR A 205 11.58 -5.61 9.59
N LEU A 206 12.59 -5.94 10.39
CA LEU A 206 12.44 -6.09 11.83
C LEU A 206 12.05 -4.75 12.47
N THR A 207 12.56 -3.62 11.95
CA THR A 207 12.17 -2.29 12.42
C THR A 207 10.69 -2.03 12.17
N TYR A 208 10.18 -2.39 11.00
CA TYR A 208 8.76 -2.26 10.67
C TYR A 208 7.86 -3.08 11.59
N PHE A 209 8.21 -4.35 11.86
CA PHE A 209 7.48 -5.15 12.85
C PHE A 209 7.58 -4.54 14.25
N GLY A 210 8.72 -3.96 14.61
CA GLY A 210 8.89 -3.22 15.86
C GLY A 210 7.99 -1.98 15.95
N ASP A 211 7.77 -1.29 14.84
CA ASP A 211 6.87 -0.15 14.77
C ASP A 211 5.40 -0.59 14.92
N ILE A 212 4.98 -1.69 14.26
CA ILE A 212 3.64 -2.28 14.46
C ILE A 212 3.44 -2.70 15.92
N GLU A 213 4.39 -3.47 16.48
CA GLU A 213 4.32 -3.93 17.86
C GLU A 213 4.17 -2.76 18.83
N ARG A 214 4.92 -1.67 18.61
CA ARG A 214 4.88 -0.45 19.43
C ARG A 214 3.58 0.33 19.27
N GLU A 215 3.15 0.57 18.03
CA GLU A 215 1.99 1.41 17.73
C GLU A 215 0.68 0.77 18.18
N TYR A 216 0.54 -0.54 17.93
CA TYR A 216 -0.68 -1.28 18.21
C TYR A 216 -0.63 -2.12 19.49
N LYS A 217 0.49 -2.02 20.24
CA LYS A 217 0.75 -2.77 21.48
C LYS A 217 0.45 -4.26 21.34
N CYS A 218 0.91 -4.85 20.24
CA CYS A 218 0.64 -6.23 19.90
C CYS A 218 1.92 -7.05 19.88
N SER A 219 1.83 -8.37 20.06
CA SER A 219 2.96 -9.26 19.74
C SER A 219 2.51 -10.66 19.37
N GLY A 220 3.25 -11.26 18.44
CA GLY A 220 2.92 -12.53 17.80
C GLY A 220 1.90 -12.35 16.67
N ILE A 221 2.00 -13.19 15.64
CA ILE A 221 0.99 -13.26 14.57
C ILE A 221 -0.15 -14.15 15.05
N CYS A 222 -0.06 -15.47 14.82
CA CYS A 222 -1.16 -16.39 15.13
C CYS A 222 -1.32 -16.70 16.63
N THR A 223 -0.23 -16.58 17.40
CA THR A 223 -0.24 -16.86 18.84
C THR A 223 0.20 -15.63 19.59
N PHE A 224 -0.59 -15.21 20.58
CA PHE A 224 -0.22 -14.12 21.47
C PHE A 224 1.11 -14.41 22.17
N LYS A 225 1.99 -13.42 22.19
CA LYS A 225 3.23 -13.46 22.96
C LYS A 225 3.17 -12.37 24.02
N ASN A 226 3.63 -12.69 25.23
CA ASN A 226 3.57 -11.78 26.39
C ASN A 226 4.74 -10.79 26.47
N LYS A 227 5.60 -10.76 25.46
CA LYS A 227 6.76 -9.87 25.36
C LYS A 227 6.86 -9.37 23.93
N TYR A 228 7.34 -8.14 23.76
CA TYR A 228 7.73 -7.62 22.45
C TYR A 228 9.05 -8.24 22.00
N TYR A 229 9.17 -8.57 20.72
CA TYR A 229 10.42 -9.07 20.15
C TYR A 229 11.14 -7.99 19.36
N PHE A 230 10.37 -7.21 18.61
CA PHE A 230 10.90 -6.25 17.65
C PHE A 230 10.84 -4.83 18.20
N SER A 231 9.96 -4.55 19.15
CA SER A 231 9.92 -3.27 19.86
C SER A 231 10.66 -3.31 21.21
N ASP A 232 10.76 -2.15 21.88
CA ASP A 232 11.44 -2.03 23.16
C ASP A 232 10.62 -2.68 24.29
N ILE A 233 11.19 -3.68 24.96
CA ILE A 233 10.52 -4.41 26.04
C ILE A 233 10.17 -3.55 27.26
N ASN A 234 10.79 -2.38 27.41
CA ASN A 234 10.48 -1.45 28.49
C ASN A 234 9.18 -0.67 28.27
N ILE A 235 8.53 -0.81 27.09
CA ILE A 235 7.24 -0.16 26.78
C ILE A 235 6.09 -0.81 27.58
N GLY A 236 6.27 -2.04 28.06
CA GLY A 236 5.28 -2.78 28.84
C GLY A 236 4.95 -4.14 28.20
N ALA A 237 3.88 -4.78 28.67
CA ALA A 237 3.39 -6.00 28.06
C ALA A 237 2.48 -5.68 26.85
N PRO A 238 2.53 -6.47 25.77
CA PRO A 238 1.56 -6.40 24.69
C PRO A 238 0.15 -6.74 25.18
N GLU A 239 -0.86 -6.14 24.55
CA GLU A 239 -2.27 -6.26 24.92
C GLU A 239 -3.01 -7.29 24.05
N LYS A 240 -2.55 -7.53 22.80
CA LYS A 240 -3.23 -8.38 21.81
C LYS A 240 -2.26 -9.02 20.80
N THR A 241 -2.78 -9.89 19.93
CA THR A 241 -2.03 -10.42 18.78
C THR A 241 -1.87 -9.36 17.70
N CYS A 242 -0.78 -9.39 16.95
CA CYS A 242 -0.60 -8.51 15.79
C CYS A 242 -1.39 -8.99 14.57
N PHE A 243 -1.90 -10.23 14.59
CA PHE A 243 -2.72 -10.76 13.50
C PHE A 243 -3.97 -9.92 13.26
N ASP A 244 -4.75 -9.66 14.31
CA ASP A 244 -6.00 -8.91 14.19
C ASP A 244 -5.76 -7.50 13.64
N VAL A 245 -4.67 -6.86 14.08
CA VAL A 245 -4.25 -5.52 13.63
C VAL A 245 -3.87 -5.53 12.15
N ILE A 246 -2.99 -6.44 11.74
CA ILE A 246 -2.52 -6.51 10.36
C ILE A 246 -3.69 -6.83 9.42
N ARG A 247 -4.54 -7.77 9.84
CA ARG A 247 -5.72 -8.18 9.08
C ARG A 247 -6.76 -7.06 8.95
N ASP A 248 -7.20 -6.51 10.07
CA ASP A 248 -8.36 -5.62 10.11
C ASP A 248 -7.97 -4.17 9.78
N ASP A 249 -6.89 -3.65 10.36
CA ASP A 249 -6.51 -2.25 10.21
C ASP A 249 -5.70 -2.03 8.93
N ILE A 250 -4.68 -2.84 8.68
CA ILE A 250 -3.78 -2.64 7.54
C ILE A 250 -4.40 -3.17 6.24
N ILE A 251 -4.82 -4.45 6.21
CA ILE A 251 -5.27 -5.09 4.96
C ILE A 251 -6.72 -4.73 4.64
N LEU A 252 -7.65 -4.95 5.59
CA LEU A 252 -9.07 -4.64 5.39
C LEU A 252 -9.40 -3.16 5.54
N GLY A 253 -8.61 -2.40 6.31
CA GLY A 253 -8.70 -0.96 6.40
C GLY A 253 -8.00 -0.31 5.23
N ASP A 254 -6.68 -0.14 5.31
CA ASP A 254 -5.94 0.72 4.38
C ASP A 254 -5.97 0.19 2.93
N VAL A 255 -5.53 -1.06 2.70
CA VAL A 255 -5.41 -1.60 1.33
C VAL A 255 -6.77 -1.69 0.64
N ARG A 256 -7.81 -2.14 1.36
CA ARG A 256 -9.17 -2.20 0.83
C ARG A 256 -9.73 -0.80 0.55
N ASN A 257 -9.51 0.16 1.45
CA ASN A 257 -9.95 1.54 1.26
C ASN A 257 -9.30 2.17 0.03
N TYR A 258 -8.03 1.86 -0.26
CA TYR A 258 -7.40 2.24 -1.52
C TYR A 258 -8.12 1.61 -2.72
N GLY A 259 -8.42 0.32 -2.68
CA GLY A 259 -9.20 -0.37 -3.73
C GLY A 259 -10.57 0.27 -3.98
N ILE A 260 -11.28 0.66 -2.93
CA ILE A 260 -12.55 1.40 -3.01
C ILE A 260 -12.32 2.76 -3.66
N GLY A 261 -11.29 3.51 -3.23
CA GLY A 261 -10.92 4.81 -3.79
C GLY A 261 -10.63 4.77 -5.29
N TYR A 262 -9.87 3.76 -5.75
CA TYR A 262 -9.61 3.53 -7.18
C TYR A 262 -10.89 3.21 -7.95
N THR A 263 -11.77 2.38 -7.39
CA THR A 263 -13.06 2.01 -8.01
C THR A 263 -13.98 3.21 -8.16
N VAL A 264 -14.10 4.05 -7.11
CA VAL A 264 -14.89 5.29 -7.13
C VAL A 264 -14.32 6.28 -8.14
N SER A 265 -12.99 6.42 -8.20
CA SER A 265 -12.31 7.28 -9.18
C SER A 265 -12.58 6.80 -10.62
N GLY A 266 -12.59 5.47 -10.85
CA GLY A 266 -13.02 4.87 -12.11
C GLY A 266 -14.47 5.21 -12.47
N ALA A 267 -15.40 5.11 -11.52
CA ALA A 267 -16.80 5.49 -11.75
C ALA A 267 -16.96 6.98 -12.15
N VAL A 268 -16.17 7.88 -11.56
CA VAL A 268 -16.12 9.29 -11.96
C VAL A 268 -15.62 9.44 -13.40
N LEU A 269 -14.54 8.75 -13.78
CA LEU A 269 -14.02 8.72 -15.16
C LEU A 269 -15.07 8.23 -16.17
N PHE A 270 -15.89 7.26 -15.79
CA PHE A 270 -16.98 6.76 -16.62
C PHE A 270 -18.08 7.79 -16.86
N ILE A 271 -18.47 8.55 -15.82
CA ILE A 271 -19.42 9.66 -15.97
C ILE A 271 -18.86 10.72 -16.93
N ILE A 272 -17.57 11.04 -16.79
CA ILE A 272 -16.88 12.00 -17.67
C ILE A 272 -16.91 11.51 -19.10
N TRP A 273 -16.63 10.23 -19.33
CA TRP A 273 -16.69 9.62 -20.65
C TRP A 273 -18.06 9.81 -21.31
N PHE A 274 -19.17 9.59 -20.60
CA PHE A 274 -20.52 9.85 -21.11
C PHE A 274 -20.76 11.32 -21.47
N VAL A 275 -20.31 12.25 -20.61
CA VAL A 275 -20.45 13.69 -20.86
C VAL A 275 -19.67 14.11 -22.11
N GLN A 276 -18.47 13.57 -22.31
CA GLN A 276 -17.65 13.82 -23.50
C GLN A 276 -18.30 13.26 -24.76
N TYR A 277 -18.81 12.04 -24.69
CA TYR A 277 -19.51 11.42 -25.82
C TYR A 277 -20.72 12.27 -26.25
N GLY A 278 -21.50 12.77 -25.29
CA GLY A 278 -22.63 13.67 -25.54
C GLY A 278 -22.21 15.02 -26.17
N LEU A 279 -21.03 15.55 -25.83
CA LEU A 279 -20.49 16.76 -26.44
C LEU A 279 -20.03 16.53 -27.88
N CYS A 280 -19.37 15.41 -28.15
CA CYS A 280 -18.85 15.07 -29.49
C CYS A 280 -19.98 14.88 -30.50
N CYS A 281 -21.06 14.18 -30.10
CA CYS A 281 -22.20 13.89 -30.96
C CYS A 281 -23.14 15.09 -31.19
N ARG A 282 -22.88 16.26 -30.59
CA ARG A 282 -23.73 17.44 -30.78
C ARG A 282 -23.48 18.04 -32.17
N LYS A 283 -24.37 17.70 -33.11
CA LYS A 283 -24.42 18.27 -34.47
C LYS A 283 -24.22 19.79 -34.40
N LYS A 284 -23.20 20.31 -35.08
CA LYS A 284 -22.98 21.75 -35.22
C LYS A 284 -24.27 22.30 -35.83
N LYS A 285 -25.06 23.08 -35.09
CA LYS A 285 -26.17 23.83 -35.68
C LYS A 285 -25.51 24.70 -36.74
N ASN A 286 -25.72 24.39 -38.01
CA ASN A 286 -25.20 25.15 -39.13
C ASN A 286 -25.57 26.61 -38.86
N ALA A 287 -24.58 27.42 -38.47
CA ALA A 287 -24.70 28.86 -38.56
C ALA A 287 -25.08 29.11 -40.01
N ARG A 288 -26.30 29.62 -40.23
CA ARG A 288 -26.85 29.85 -41.57
C ARG A 288 -25.76 30.43 -42.46
N LYS A 289 -25.38 29.67 -43.49
CA LYS A 289 -24.74 30.20 -44.69
C LYS A 289 -25.66 31.31 -45.20
N GLY A 290 -25.31 32.56 -44.90
CA GLY A 290 -26.15 33.72 -45.22
C GLY A 290 -25.52 35.08 -44.91
N GLN A 291 -24.23 35.14 -44.55
CA GLN A 291 -23.47 36.39 -44.55
C GLN A 291 -22.13 36.14 -45.24
N THR A 292 -22.16 36.10 -46.57
CA THR A 292 -21.09 36.68 -47.39
C THR A 292 -20.93 38.14 -46.97
N LYS A 293 -19.94 38.44 -46.12
CA LYS A 293 -19.38 39.79 -46.09
C LYS A 293 -18.53 39.93 -47.35
N MET A 294 -19.08 40.57 -48.37
CA MET A 294 -18.27 41.35 -49.31
C MET A 294 -17.73 42.54 -48.51
N PHE A 295 -16.41 42.65 -48.41
CA PHE A 295 -15.60 43.87 -48.60
C PHE A 295 -14.14 43.45 -48.45
#